data_AF-A0A1G5QBX5-F1
#
_entry.id   AF-A0A1G5QBX5-F1
#
_cell.length_a   1.000
_cell.length_b   1.000
_cell.length_c   1.000
_cell.angle_alpha   90.00
_cell.angle_beta   90.00
_cell.angle_gamma   90.00
#
_symmetry.space_group_name_H-M   'P 1'
#
loop_
_entity.id
_entity.type
_entity.pdbx_description
1 polymer ?
#
loop_
_entity_poly.entity_id
_entity_poly.type
_entity_poly.pdbx_seq_one_letter_code
_entity_poly.pdbx_strand_id
1 'polypeptide(L)'
;MLQSAYAESYKLSDSESDFEVTLLKRKITDNLDYCRNFANNFFNEKKAEKKFDEFLRRLTAIRDDIRLAYLVTSAGGLRDEEYLLRAEQSRKKTQAALEQNLSAFEKIESRVKALGEATKTLEESAAESDRTLEGINEAAASAETLKAKMAASFEVVSKYEQQVTDAHSTVNESSAEIATLLAKSQKSAEILASCQEDLDRIQQETNEQLECNRKQQSEIEQTLAAANRVGMAGSFHSRKTELRASLLTWGACFVVTVLAIFGVSFYFLYPYITTGVGALGTPEFLFKLAVVAPLVWLAWMSARQFGYVSKIREDYAFKYATAMAFEGYRKHAHDIDEDLLRSLLNQSLETMALNPIRLYSEKQDHASPLHELGEKVMKKVPDVNLGRKSTAEPSE
;
A
#
# COMPACT_ATOMS: atom_id res chain seq x y z
N MET A 1 -88.81 -69.19 129.44
CA MET A 1 -89.79 -68.19 128.95
C MET A 1 -89.96 -67.01 129.91
N LEU A 2 -90.30 -67.19 131.20
CA LEU A 2 -90.38 -66.04 132.15
C LEU A 2 -89.04 -65.33 132.39
N GLN A 3 -87.91 -66.04 132.29
CA GLN A 3 -86.57 -65.44 132.39
C GLN A 3 -86.15 -64.61 131.15
N SER A 4 -86.62 -64.95 129.94
CA SER A 4 -86.30 -64.16 128.74
C SER A 4 -87.09 -62.84 128.70
N ALA A 5 -88.34 -62.88 129.16
CA ALA A 5 -89.18 -61.68 129.32
C ALA A 5 -88.61 -60.68 130.33
N TYR A 6 -87.90 -61.16 131.36
CA TYR A 6 -87.29 -60.29 132.37
C TYR A 6 -86.06 -59.53 131.85
N ALA A 7 -85.30 -60.12 130.93
CA ALA A 7 -84.12 -59.48 130.35
C ALA A 7 -84.48 -58.40 129.31
N GLU A 8 -85.56 -58.59 128.55
CA GLU A 8 -86.03 -57.61 127.56
C GLU A 8 -86.77 -56.41 128.18
N SER A 9 -87.36 -56.57 129.37
CA SER A 9 -87.95 -55.48 130.16
C SER A 9 -86.95 -54.36 130.47
N TYR A 10 -85.68 -54.70 130.75
CA TYR A 10 -84.67 -53.72 131.15
C TYR A 10 -84.22 -52.80 130.01
N LYS A 11 -84.36 -53.23 128.74
CA LYS A 11 -84.05 -52.40 127.56
C LYS A 11 -85.14 -51.39 127.21
N LEU A 12 -86.32 -51.49 127.83
CA LEU A 12 -87.46 -50.58 127.68
C LEU A 12 -87.52 -49.51 128.79
N SER A 13 -86.43 -49.32 129.53
CA SER A 13 -86.32 -48.29 130.58
C SER A 13 -85.67 -46.98 130.11
N ASP A 14 -85.00 -46.96 128.94
CA ASP A 14 -84.05 -45.90 128.58
C ASP A 14 -84.45 -45.04 127.37
N SER A 15 -85.73 -44.96 126.99
CA SER A 15 -86.17 -43.89 126.07
C SER A 15 -87.49 -43.26 126.50
N GLU A 16 -87.52 -41.94 126.36
CA GLU A 16 -88.52 -41.00 126.89
C GLU A 16 -89.98 -41.44 126.70
N SER A 17 -90.75 -41.19 127.75
CA SER A 17 -92.07 -41.74 128.02
C SER A 17 -93.15 -41.17 127.11
N ASP A 18 -93.57 -41.94 126.11
CA ASP A 18 -94.87 -41.76 125.48
C ASP A 18 -95.97 -42.41 126.35
N PHE A 19 -97.09 -41.69 126.47
CA PHE A 19 -98.26 -42.02 127.31
C PHE A 19 -98.71 -43.49 127.16
N GLU A 20 -98.59 -44.04 125.96
CA GLU A 20 -98.98 -45.40 125.60
C GLU A 20 -98.16 -46.47 126.33
N VAL A 21 -96.84 -46.27 126.47
CA VAL A 21 -95.93 -47.22 127.14
C VAL A 21 -96.19 -47.26 128.65
N THR A 22 -96.56 -46.12 129.25
CA THR A 22 -96.90 -46.03 130.68
C THR A 22 -98.26 -46.69 130.97
N LEU A 23 -99.25 -46.51 130.08
CA LEU A 23 -100.55 -47.18 130.18
C LEU A 23 -100.42 -48.70 130.06
N LEU A 24 -99.60 -49.17 129.11
CA LEU A 24 -99.31 -50.59 128.88
C LEU A 24 -98.61 -51.24 130.08
N LYS A 25 -97.59 -50.59 130.69
CA LYS A 25 -96.92 -51.09 131.91
C LYS A 25 -97.90 -51.26 133.08
N ARG A 26 -98.82 -50.31 133.28
CA ARG A 26 -99.83 -50.38 134.36
C ARG A 26 -100.82 -51.54 134.15
N LYS A 27 -101.31 -51.71 132.92
CA LYS A 27 -102.28 -52.75 132.55
C LYS A 27 -101.71 -54.17 132.66
N ILE A 28 -100.44 -54.35 132.30
CA ILE A 28 -99.71 -55.62 132.46
C ILE A 28 -99.50 -55.95 133.94
N THR A 29 -99.20 -54.94 134.78
CA THR A 29 -98.97 -55.11 136.22
C THR A 29 -100.24 -55.52 136.98
N ASP A 30 -101.38 -54.87 136.70
CA ASP A 30 -102.68 -55.22 137.30
C ASP A 30 -103.11 -56.67 137.01
N ASN A 31 -102.84 -57.15 135.79
CA ASN A 31 -103.14 -58.53 135.39
C ASN A 31 -102.19 -59.56 136.05
N LEU A 32 -100.93 -59.18 136.27
CA LEU A 32 -99.92 -60.01 136.95
C LEU A 32 -100.22 -60.17 138.45
N ASP A 33 -100.64 -59.09 139.12
CA ASP A 33 -100.98 -59.12 140.56
C ASP A 33 -102.23 -59.97 140.84
N TYR A 34 -103.23 -59.93 139.95
CA TYR A 34 -104.38 -60.83 140.03
C TYR A 34 -103.97 -62.31 139.87
N CYS A 35 -103.12 -62.59 138.88
CA CYS A 35 -102.60 -63.95 138.64
C CYS A 35 -101.78 -64.48 139.84
N ARG A 36 -101.03 -63.60 140.51
CA ARG A 36 -100.24 -63.94 141.71
C ARG A 36 -101.11 -64.20 142.94
N ASN A 37 -102.11 -63.35 143.19
CA ASN A 37 -103.06 -63.52 144.30
C ASN A 37 -103.91 -64.79 144.14
N PHE A 38 -104.28 -65.15 142.91
CA PHE A 38 -104.99 -66.40 142.64
C PHE A 38 -104.12 -67.64 142.89
N ALA A 39 -102.84 -67.61 142.50
CA ALA A 39 -101.91 -68.72 142.73
C ALA A 39 -101.64 -68.96 144.24
N ASN A 40 -101.63 -67.91 145.07
CA ASN A 40 -101.36 -68.02 146.50
C ASN A 40 -102.58 -68.49 147.35
N ASN A 41 -103.82 -68.31 146.88
CA ASN A 41 -105.05 -68.64 147.64
C ASN A 41 -105.87 -69.82 147.04
N PHE A 42 -105.23 -70.71 146.30
CA PHE A 42 -105.89 -71.71 145.43
C PHE A 42 -106.75 -72.76 146.17
N PHE A 43 -106.50 -73.04 147.46
CA PHE A 43 -107.14 -74.16 148.17
C PHE A 43 -108.33 -73.82 149.06
N ASN A 44 -108.80 -72.56 149.10
CA ASN A 44 -109.85 -72.18 150.05
C ASN A 44 -110.90 -71.28 149.39
N GLU A 45 -111.76 -71.82 148.52
CA GLU A 45 -113.13 -71.29 148.28
C GLU A 45 -113.93 -72.03 147.19
N LYS A 46 -115.25 -72.12 147.40
CA LYS A 46 -116.28 -72.86 146.64
C LYS A 46 -116.55 -72.44 145.18
N LYS A 47 -115.66 -71.69 144.51
CA LYS A 47 -115.84 -71.25 143.10
C LYS A 47 -114.52 -71.26 142.31
N ALA A 48 -113.79 -72.39 142.36
CA ALA A 48 -112.47 -72.52 141.74
C ALA A 48 -112.48 -72.45 140.20
N GLU A 49 -113.45 -73.07 139.52
CA GLU A 49 -113.47 -73.14 138.03
C GLU A 49 -113.62 -71.77 137.36
N LYS A 50 -114.60 -70.92 137.77
CA LYS A 50 -114.79 -69.59 137.16
C LYS A 50 -113.61 -68.65 137.37
N LYS A 51 -112.92 -68.74 138.51
CA LYS A 51 -111.71 -67.94 138.77
C LYS A 51 -110.49 -68.49 137.99
N PHE A 52 -110.43 -69.80 137.73
CA PHE A 52 -109.40 -70.42 136.90
C PHE A 52 -109.53 -70.03 135.41
N ASP A 53 -110.75 -69.97 134.88
CA ASP A 53 -111.00 -69.45 133.52
C ASP A 53 -110.61 -67.96 133.41
N GLU A 54 -110.91 -67.15 134.42
CA GLU A 54 -110.52 -65.75 134.47
C GLU A 54 -108.99 -65.59 134.55
N PHE A 55 -108.32 -66.47 135.30
CA PHE A 55 -106.86 -66.55 135.34
C PHE A 55 -106.26 -66.89 133.96
N LEU A 56 -106.78 -67.90 133.25
CA LEU A 56 -106.30 -68.25 131.90
C LEU A 56 -106.55 -67.12 130.89
N ARG A 57 -107.69 -66.42 130.96
CA ARG A 57 -107.95 -65.23 130.12
C ARG A 57 -106.94 -64.12 130.38
N ARG A 58 -106.66 -63.82 131.66
CA ARG A 58 -105.69 -62.78 132.06
C ARG A 58 -104.26 -63.14 131.63
N LEU A 59 -103.87 -64.41 131.72
CA LEU A 59 -102.58 -64.90 131.24
C LEU A 59 -102.44 -64.74 129.71
N THR A 60 -103.52 -64.99 128.98
CA THR A 60 -103.55 -64.84 127.52
C THR A 60 -103.51 -63.36 127.10
N ALA A 61 -104.20 -62.48 127.84
CA ALA A 61 -104.14 -61.04 127.62
C ALA A 61 -102.73 -60.46 127.82
N ILE A 62 -101.97 -60.94 128.82
CA ILE A 62 -100.56 -60.54 129.02
C ILE A 62 -99.72 -60.87 127.78
N ARG A 63 -99.92 -62.06 127.17
CA ARG A 63 -99.20 -62.45 125.96
C ARG A 63 -99.52 -61.54 124.77
N ASP A 64 -100.78 -61.18 124.61
CA ASP A 64 -101.22 -60.36 123.48
C ASP A 64 -100.78 -58.88 123.63
N ASP A 65 -100.75 -58.36 124.87
CA ASP A 65 -100.21 -57.02 125.18
C ASP A 65 -98.68 -56.94 124.92
N ILE A 66 -97.92 -58.04 125.16
CA ILE A 66 -96.48 -58.12 124.82
C ILE A 66 -96.26 -58.10 123.30
N ARG A 67 -97.14 -58.72 122.50
CA ARG A 67 -97.06 -58.67 121.03
C ARG A 67 -97.32 -57.26 120.49
N LEU A 68 -98.27 -56.55 121.08
CA LEU A 68 -98.58 -55.17 120.71
C LEU A 68 -97.39 -54.24 120.97
N ALA A 69 -96.70 -54.43 122.10
CA ALA A 69 -95.51 -53.66 122.44
C ALA A 69 -94.35 -53.83 121.43
N TYR A 70 -94.17 -55.05 120.88
CA TYR A 70 -93.13 -55.33 119.89
C TYR A 70 -93.40 -54.69 118.52
N LEU A 71 -94.68 -54.60 118.11
CA LEU A 71 -95.09 -53.93 116.87
C LEU A 71 -94.88 -52.41 116.91
N VAL A 72 -94.98 -51.79 118.09
CA VAL A 72 -94.77 -50.35 118.25
C VAL A 72 -93.29 -49.99 118.31
N THR A 73 -92.42 -50.90 118.76
CA THR A 73 -90.97 -50.63 118.88
C THR A 73 -90.13 -51.02 117.64
N SER A 74 -90.66 -51.79 116.68
CA SER A 74 -89.93 -52.13 115.45
C SER A 74 -90.66 -51.68 114.18
N ALA A 75 -90.43 -50.44 113.72
CA ALA A 75 -90.89 -50.00 112.40
C ALA A 75 -89.99 -48.92 111.77
N GLY A 76 -88.74 -49.28 111.47
CA GLY A 76 -88.01 -48.72 110.34
C GLY A 76 -88.36 -49.50 109.08
N GLY A 77 -89.20 -48.93 108.21
CA GLY A 77 -89.51 -49.51 106.91
C GLY A 77 -90.90 -49.16 106.39
N LEU A 78 -91.01 -48.11 105.57
CA LEU A 78 -91.53 -48.13 104.19
C LEU A 78 -91.82 -46.69 103.69
N ARG A 79 -91.08 -46.31 102.63
CA ARG A 79 -91.35 -45.26 101.59
C ARG A 79 -91.03 -43.79 101.92
N ASP A 80 -89.89 -43.30 101.40
CA ASP A 80 -89.51 -41.89 101.35
C ASP A 80 -89.38 -41.37 99.90
N GLU A 81 -90.02 -40.23 99.63
CA GLU A 81 -90.00 -39.41 98.41
C GLU A 81 -88.65 -38.69 98.18
N GLU A 82 -87.77 -38.61 99.19
CA GLU A 82 -86.54 -37.82 99.16
C GLU A 82 -85.39 -38.46 98.33
N TYR A 83 -85.35 -39.80 98.21
CA TYR A 83 -84.34 -40.51 97.40
C TYR A 83 -84.58 -40.34 95.89
N LEU A 84 -85.83 -40.21 95.45
CA LEU A 84 -86.18 -39.91 94.06
C LEU A 84 -85.66 -38.52 93.65
N LEU A 85 -85.77 -37.53 94.54
CA LEU A 85 -85.31 -36.17 94.25
C LEU A 85 -83.78 -36.08 94.10
N ARG A 86 -83.01 -36.79 94.95
CA ARG A 86 -81.53 -36.84 94.83
C ARG A 86 -81.06 -37.64 93.61
N ALA A 87 -81.78 -38.71 93.24
CA ALA A 87 -81.50 -39.49 92.03
C ALA A 87 -81.85 -38.71 90.74
N GLU A 88 -82.93 -37.91 90.73
CA GLU A 88 -83.23 -37.01 89.62
C GLU A 88 -82.22 -35.87 89.51
N GLN A 89 -81.76 -35.32 90.63
CA GLN A 89 -80.70 -34.29 90.64
C GLN A 89 -79.36 -34.84 90.13
N SER A 90 -78.97 -36.07 90.50
CA SER A 90 -77.76 -36.70 89.97
C SER A 90 -77.89 -37.04 88.48
N ARG A 91 -79.07 -37.49 88.02
CA ARG A 91 -79.39 -37.71 86.61
C ARG A 91 -79.34 -36.41 85.78
N LYS A 92 -79.86 -35.30 86.31
CA LYS A 92 -79.75 -33.99 85.65
C LYS A 92 -78.31 -33.49 85.58
N LYS A 93 -77.51 -33.69 86.64
CA LYS A 93 -76.08 -33.34 86.63
C LYS A 93 -75.28 -34.19 85.64
N THR A 94 -75.52 -35.49 85.56
CA THR A 94 -74.85 -36.36 84.58
C THR A 94 -75.33 -36.11 83.15
N GLN A 95 -76.62 -35.79 82.95
CA GLN A 95 -77.13 -35.37 81.64
C GLN A 95 -76.50 -34.05 81.19
N ALA A 96 -76.41 -33.05 82.08
CA ALA A 96 -75.75 -31.77 81.77
C ALA A 96 -74.25 -31.96 81.47
N ALA A 97 -73.56 -32.84 82.20
CA ALA A 97 -72.16 -33.17 81.93
C ALA A 97 -71.99 -33.93 80.59
N LEU A 98 -72.94 -34.80 80.22
CA LEU A 98 -72.94 -35.50 78.93
C LEU A 98 -73.17 -34.52 77.78
N GLU A 99 -74.13 -33.60 77.90
CA GLU A 99 -74.38 -32.54 76.91
C GLU A 99 -73.19 -31.59 76.77
N GLN A 100 -72.54 -31.24 77.88
CA GLN A 100 -71.29 -30.45 77.86
C GLN A 100 -70.15 -31.21 77.16
N ASN A 101 -70.00 -32.51 77.42
CA ASN A 101 -68.99 -33.34 76.76
C ASN A 101 -69.30 -33.55 75.28
N LEU A 102 -70.57 -33.74 74.89
CA LEU A 102 -70.98 -33.84 73.48
C LEU A 102 -70.64 -32.55 72.72
N SER A 103 -71.01 -31.39 73.27
CA SER A 103 -70.68 -30.10 72.65
C SER A 103 -69.17 -29.82 72.61
N ALA A 104 -68.39 -30.37 73.55
CA ALA A 104 -66.93 -30.33 73.51
C ALA A 104 -66.37 -31.25 72.42
N PHE A 105 -66.92 -32.47 72.24
CA PHE A 105 -66.54 -33.39 71.17
C PHE A 105 -66.86 -32.80 69.78
N GLU A 106 -68.03 -32.19 69.60
CA GLU A 106 -68.39 -31.51 68.34
C GLU A 106 -67.41 -30.36 68.02
N LYS A 107 -67.02 -29.57 69.03
CA LYS A 107 -65.99 -28.52 68.87
C LYS A 107 -64.60 -29.09 68.57
N ILE A 108 -64.24 -30.24 69.14
CA ILE A 108 -62.97 -30.91 68.85
C ILE A 108 -63.00 -31.44 67.42
N GLU A 109 -64.09 -32.08 66.99
CA GLU A 109 -64.24 -32.60 65.63
C GLU A 109 -64.19 -31.47 64.59
N SER A 110 -64.86 -30.34 64.86
CA SER A 110 -64.79 -29.17 63.98
C SER A 110 -63.38 -28.57 63.91
N ARG A 111 -62.64 -28.56 65.03
CA ARG A 111 -61.24 -28.11 65.07
C ARG A 111 -60.30 -29.09 64.35
N VAL A 112 -60.53 -30.40 64.45
CA VAL A 112 -59.75 -31.41 63.72
C VAL A 112 -59.98 -31.28 62.22
N LYS A 113 -61.23 -31.06 61.77
CA LYS A 113 -61.52 -30.77 60.36
C LYS A 113 -60.81 -29.50 59.89
N ALA A 114 -60.92 -28.40 60.65
CA ALA A 114 -60.24 -27.15 60.33
C ALA A 114 -58.71 -27.28 60.32
N LEU A 115 -58.13 -28.08 61.22
CA LEU A 115 -56.70 -28.40 61.22
C LEU A 115 -56.30 -29.24 60.01
N GLY A 116 -57.11 -30.22 59.61
CA GLY A 116 -56.88 -31.03 58.41
C GLY A 116 -56.93 -30.20 57.12
N GLU A 117 -57.87 -29.27 57.03
CA GLU A 117 -57.93 -28.30 55.93
C GLU A 117 -56.71 -27.37 55.94
N ALA A 118 -56.33 -26.84 57.12
CA ALA A 118 -55.14 -26.02 57.27
C ALA A 118 -53.85 -26.77 56.87
N THR A 119 -53.67 -28.02 57.29
CA THR A 119 -52.52 -28.84 56.88
C THR A 119 -52.48 -29.07 55.38
N LYS A 120 -53.64 -29.32 54.74
CA LYS A 120 -53.71 -29.47 53.29
C LYS A 120 -53.32 -28.19 52.56
N THR A 121 -53.81 -27.03 53.01
CA THR A 121 -53.40 -25.74 52.43
C THR A 121 -51.92 -25.44 52.65
N LEU A 122 -51.36 -25.89 53.77
CA LEU A 122 -49.93 -25.73 54.07
C LEU A 122 -49.07 -26.61 53.17
N GLU A 123 -49.48 -27.86 52.94
CA GLU A 123 -48.81 -28.79 52.00
C GLU A 123 -48.87 -28.26 50.56
N GLU A 124 -50.02 -27.73 50.12
CA GLU A 124 -50.17 -27.10 48.80
C GLU A 124 -49.26 -25.86 48.67
N SER A 125 -49.20 -25.01 49.71
CA SER A 125 -48.31 -23.84 49.74
C SER A 125 -46.82 -24.20 49.80
N ALA A 126 -46.46 -25.29 50.48
CA ALA A 126 -45.08 -25.79 50.54
C ALA A 126 -44.66 -26.34 49.17
N ALA A 127 -45.51 -27.14 48.53
CA ALA A 127 -45.26 -27.64 47.18
C ALA A 127 -45.12 -26.51 46.15
N GLU A 128 -45.93 -25.45 46.26
CA GLU A 128 -45.78 -24.27 45.41
C GLU A 128 -44.49 -23.52 45.70
N SER A 129 -44.09 -23.40 46.98
CA SER A 129 -42.81 -22.77 47.34
C SER A 129 -41.62 -23.56 46.77
N ASP A 130 -41.65 -24.89 46.82
CA ASP A 130 -40.61 -25.74 46.23
C ASP A 130 -40.51 -25.54 44.71
N ARG A 131 -41.65 -25.45 44.00
CA ARG A 131 -41.68 -25.13 42.57
C ARG A 131 -41.09 -23.75 42.28
N THR A 132 -41.42 -22.75 43.10
CA THR A 132 -40.83 -21.41 42.92
C THR A 132 -39.32 -21.40 43.19
N LEU A 133 -38.83 -22.21 44.14
CA LEU A 133 -37.40 -22.36 44.40
C LEU A 133 -36.67 -23.03 43.24
N GLU A 134 -37.25 -24.07 42.63
CA GLU A 134 -36.73 -24.66 41.40
C GLU A 134 -36.66 -23.61 40.27
N GLY A 135 -37.74 -22.87 40.03
CA GLY A 135 -37.77 -21.82 39.01
C GLY A 135 -36.76 -20.68 39.27
N ILE A 136 -36.56 -20.29 40.52
CA ILE A 136 -35.54 -19.30 40.92
C ILE A 136 -34.13 -19.84 40.65
N ASN A 137 -33.87 -21.11 40.98
CA ASN A 137 -32.56 -21.72 40.76
C ASN A 137 -32.24 -21.85 39.26
N GLU A 138 -33.22 -22.23 38.43
CA GLU A 138 -33.06 -22.26 36.97
C GLU A 138 -32.81 -20.85 36.41
N ALA A 139 -33.57 -19.85 36.86
CA ALA A 139 -33.37 -18.46 36.47
C ALA A 139 -31.98 -17.96 36.89
N ALA A 140 -31.50 -18.27 38.09
CA ALA A 140 -30.17 -17.92 38.57
C ALA A 140 -29.06 -18.57 37.73
N ALA A 141 -29.21 -19.86 37.38
CA ALA A 141 -28.29 -20.54 36.48
C ALA A 141 -28.25 -19.88 35.09
N SER A 142 -29.42 -19.52 34.55
CA SER A 142 -29.51 -18.82 33.26
C SER A 142 -28.84 -17.44 33.31
N ALA A 143 -29.01 -16.69 34.41
CA ALA A 143 -28.40 -15.38 34.61
C ALA A 143 -26.86 -15.45 34.66
N GLU A 144 -26.30 -16.46 35.33
CA GLU A 144 -24.84 -16.68 35.34
C GLU A 144 -24.31 -17.03 33.94
N THR A 145 -25.02 -17.87 33.17
CA THR A 145 -24.61 -18.14 31.79
C THR A 145 -24.69 -16.89 30.90
N LEU A 146 -25.70 -16.04 31.11
CA LEU A 146 -25.86 -14.80 30.36
C LEU A 146 -24.73 -13.81 30.69
N LYS A 147 -24.40 -13.65 31.97
CA LYS A 147 -23.29 -12.83 32.46
C LYS A 147 -21.96 -13.27 31.87
N ALA A 148 -21.70 -14.58 31.82
CA ALA A 148 -20.50 -15.13 31.20
C ALA A 148 -20.42 -14.81 29.69
N LYS A 149 -21.52 -14.99 28.95
CA LYS A 149 -21.60 -14.63 27.52
C LYS A 149 -21.42 -13.13 27.28
N MET A 150 -21.96 -12.31 28.18
CA MET A 150 -21.89 -10.85 28.09
C MET A 150 -20.47 -10.35 28.35
N ALA A 151 -19.77 -10.93 29.34
CA ALA A 151 -18.35 -10.68 29.57
C ALA A 151 -17.49 -11.08 28.36
N ALA A 152 -17.71 -12.27 27.80
CA ALA A 152 -17.00 -12.73 26.60
C ALA A 152 -17.26 -11.82 25.39
N SER A 153 -18.51 -11.36 25.21
CA SER A 153 -18.87 -10.45 24.12
C SER A 153 -18.21 -9.08 24.29
N PHE A 154 -18.12 -8.57 25.52
CA PHE A 154 -17.45 -7.31 25.81
C PHE A 154 -15.95 -7.35 25.48
N GLU A 155 -15.28 -8.46 25.80
CA GLU A 155 -13.87 -8.66 25.45
C GLU A 155 -13.64 -8.68 23.93
N VAL A 156 -14.53 -9.35 23.19
CA VAL A 156 -14.50 -9.35 21.72
C VAL A 156 -14.73 -7.95 21.14
N VAL A 157 -15.71 -7.22 21.65
CA VAL A 157 -16.01 -5.84 21.21
C VAL A 157 -14.83 -4.92 21.48
N SER A 158 -14.22 -4.98 22.67
CA SER A 158 -13.03 -4.19 23.01
C SER A 158 -11.86 -4.49 22.08
N LYS A 159 -11.64 -5.76 21.74
CA LYS A 159 -10.61 -6.16 20.77
C LYS A 159 -10.88 -5.59 19.38
N TYR A 160 -12.12 -5.62 18.91
CA TYR A 160 -12.49 -5.03 17.62
C TYR A 160 -12.35 -3.51 17.61
N GLU A 161 -12.70 -2.82 18.70
CA GLU A 161 -12.53 -1.37 18.83
C GLU A 161 -11.06 -0.97 18.73
N GLN A 162 -10.17 -1.73 19.37
CA GLN A 162 -8.73 -1.53 19.25
C GLN A 162 -8.24 -1.77 17.83
N GLN A 163 -8.64 -2.88 17.19
CA GLN A 163 -8.29 -3.18 15.80
C GLN A 163 -8.78 -2.10 14.82
N VAL A 164 -9.98 -1.56 15.02
CA VAL A 164 -10.53 -0.46 14.20
C VAL A 164 -9.71 0.80 14.40
N THR A 165 -9.30 1.11 15.63
CA THR A 165 -8.47 2.28 15.94
C THR A 165 -7.08 2.17 15.28
N ASP A 166 -6.43 1.01 15.39
CA ASP A 166 -5.13 0.73 14.78
C ASP A 166 -5.22 0.76 13.24
N ALA A 167 -6.29 0.18 12.67
CA ALA A 167 -6.54 0.23 11.23
C ALA A 167 -6.76 1.67 10.76
N HIS A 168 -7.49 2.47 11.52
CA HIS A 168 -7.73 3.88 11.19
C HIS A 168 -6.44 4.70 11.23
N SER A 169 -5.53 4.46 12.18
CA SER A 169 -4.22 5.16 12.19
C SER A 169 -3.39 4.76 10.96
N THR A 170 -3.35 3.46 10.63
CA THR A 170 -2.62 2.92 9.49
C THR A 170 -3.15 3.48 8.16
N VAL A 171 -4.47 3.61 8.02
CA VAL A 171 -5.12 4.21 6.84
C VAL A 171 -4.77 5.70 6.73
N ASN A 172 -4.76 6.44 7.85
CA ASN A 172 -4.37 7.84 7.83
C ASN A 172 -2.89 8.04 7.45
N GLU A 173 -1.99 7.22 7.99
CA GLU A 173 -0.56 7.25 7.66
C GLU A 173 -0.33 6.94 6.18
N SER A 174 -0.90 5.83 5.69
CA SER A 174 -0.81 5.47 4.26
C SER A 174 -1.44 6.51 3.34
N SER A 175 -2.57 7.11 3.72
CA SER A 175 -3.19 8.21 2.96
C SER A 175 -2.27 9.44 2.90
N ALA A 176 -1.58 9.77 3.98
CA ALA A 176 -0.62 10.87 4.00
C ALA A 176 0.59 10.55 3.09
N GLU A 177 1.13 9.33 3.15
CA GLU A 177 2.21 8.88 2.28
C GLU A 177 1.81 8.94 0.80
N ILE A 178 0.62 8.44 0.45
CA ILE A 178 0.08 8.49 -0.92
C ILE A 178 -0.02 9.95 -1.40
N ALA A 179 -0.50 10.87 -0.56
CA ALA A 179 -0.56 12.29 -0.92
C ALA A 179 0.84 12.87 -1.20
N THR A 180 1.85 12.50 -0.40
CA THR A 180 3.23 12.94 -0.66
C THR A 180 3.83 12.33 -1.92
N LEU A 181 3.53 11.05 -2.21
CA LEU A 181 3.99 10.37 -3.43
C LEU A 181 3.34 10.98 -4.67
N LEU A 182 2.05 11.33 -4.61
CA LEU A 182 1.34 11.97 -5.70
C LEU A 182 1.93 13.35 -6.01
N ALA A 183 2.22 14.16 -4.98
CA ALA A 183 2.90 15.45 -5.14
C ALA A 183 4.31 15.30 -5.75
N LYS A 184 5.09 14.30 -5.32
CA LYS A 184 6.40 13.99 -5.92
C LYS A 184 6.27 13.55 -7.38
N SER A 185 5.32 12.67 -7.69
CA SER A 185 5.05 12.19 -9.04
C SER A 185 4.67 13.32 -9.98
N GLN A 186 3.84 14.26 -9.53
CA GLN A 186 3.44 15.41 -10.33
C GLN A 186 4.63 16.34 -10.61
N LYS A 187 5.46 16.62 -9.60
CA LYS A 187 6.69 17.39 -9.77
C LYS A 187 7.68 16.69 -10.72
N SER A 188 7.81 15.38 -10.63
CA SER A 188 8.62 14.59 -11.56
C SER A 188 8.08 14.66 -13.00
N ALA A 189 6.77 14.66 -13.19
CA ALA A 189 6.15 14.81 -14.51
C ALA A 189 6.41 16.21 -15.11
N GLU A 190 6.36 17.27 -14.30
CA GLU A 190 6.72 18.64 -14.72
C GLU A 190 8.19 18.74 -15.14
N ILE A 191 9.10 18.14 -14.35
CA ILE A 191 10.53 18.09 -14.69
C ILE A 191 10.76 17.30 -15.99
N LEU A 192 10.06 16.18 -16.19
CA LEU A 192 10.12 15.39 -17.41
C LEU A 192 9.66 16.18 -18.64
N ALA A 193 8.57 16.95 -18.51
CA ALA A 193 8.08 17.81 -19.57
C ALA A 193 9.10 18.90 -19.95
N SER A 194 9.68 19.57 -18.95
CA SER A 194 10.75 20.56 -19.20
C SER A 194 11.99 19.91 -19.83
N CYS A 195 12.37 18.71 -19.37
CA CYS A 195 13.53 18.02 -19.90
C CYS A 195 13.31 17.60 -21.36
N GLN A 196 12.08 17.20 -21.72
CA GLN A 196 11.71 16.90 -23.11
C GLN A 196 11.84 18.15 -24.01
N GLU A 197 11.36 19.31 -23.55
CA GLU A 197 11.49 20.57 -24.29
C GLU A 197 12.96 20.97 -24.49
N ASP A 198 13.80 20.83 -23.45
CA ASP A 198 15.24 21.06 -23.56
C ASP A 198 15.91 20.07 -24.54
N LEU A 199 15.47 18.81 -24.57
CA LEU A 199 15.98 17.78 -25.48
C LEU A 199 15.65 18.13 -26.93
N ASP A 200 14.41 18.55 -27.20
CA ASP A 200 13.98 18.99 -28.52
C ASP A 200 14.75 20.23 -28.97
N ARG A 201 14.99 21.21 -28.06
CA ARG A 201 15.83 22.39 -28.35
C ARG A 201 17.27 22.01 -28.69
N ILE A 202 17.91 21.18 -27.88
CA ILE A 202 19.29 20.73 -28.10
C ILE A 202 19.39 19.96 -29.42
N GLN A 203 18.40 19.13 -29.74
CA GLN A 203 18.37 18.38 -31.00
C GLN A 203 18.25 19.30 -32.21
N GLN A 204 17.43 20.36 -32.12
CA GLN A 204 17.35 21.38 -33.17
C GLN A 204 18.67 22.15 -33.32
N GLU A 205 19.25 22.67 -32.23
CA GLU A 205 20.53 23.39 -32.25
C GLU A 205 21.66 22.53 -32.82
N THR A 206 21.71 21.24 -32.46
CA THR A 206 22.72 20.31 -32.98
C THR A 206 22.57 20.10 -34.48
N ASN A 207 21.34 19.98 -34.99
CA ASN A 207 21.09 19.85 -36.42
C ASN A 207 21.49 21.11 -37.19
N GLU A 208 21.15 22.29 -36.67
CA GLU A 208 21.55 23.57 -37.26
C GLU A 208 23.08 23.74 -37.30
N GLN A 209 23.77 23.36 -36.21
CA GLN A 209 25.23 23.35 -36.17
C GLN A 209 25.84 22.36 -37.15
N LEU A 210 25.26 21.16 -37.30
CA LEU A 210 25.71 20.15 -38.26
C LEU A 210 25.60 20.67 -39.71
N GLU A 211 24.48 21.32 -40.05
CA GLU A 211 24.32 21.94 -41.37
C GLU A 211 25.31 23.08 -41.61
N CYS A 212 25.53 23.93 -40.61
CA CYS A 212 26.51 25.01 -40.68
C CYS A 212 27.92 24.46 -40.89
N ASN A 213 28.30 23.43 -40.13
CA ASN A 213 29.61 22.80 -40.24
C ASN A 213 29.81 22.15 -41.62
N ARG A 214 28.79 21.45 -42.14
CA ARG A 214 28.82 20.90 -43.52
C ARG A 214 29.00 21.98 -44.58
N LYS A 215 28.30 23.11 -44.44
CA LYS A 215 28.46 24.26 -45.36
C LYS A 215 29.88 24.81 -45.29
N GLN A 216 30.39 25.05 -44.08
CA GLN A 216 31.75 25.53 -43.86
C GLN A 216 32.80 24.56 -44.40
N GLN A 217 32.62 23.25 -44.21
CA GLN A 217 33.54 22.23 -44.74
C GLN A 217 33.56 22.26 -46.28
N SER A 218 32.39 22.33 -46.92
CA SER A 218 32.31 22.50 -48.37
C SER A 218 32.97 23.80 -48.85
N GLU A 219 32.78 24.91 -48.14
CA GLU A 219 33.42 26.19 -48.47
C GLU A 219 34.94 26.13 -48.31
N ILE A 220 35.45 25.46 -47.26
CA ILE A 220 36.88 25.25 -47.04
C ILE A 220 37.47 24.40 -48.16
N GLU A 221 36.84 23.29 -48.53
CA GLU A 221 37.30 22.41 -49.61
C GLU A 221 37.33 23.15 -50.96
N GLN A 222 36.29 23.91 -51.27
CA GLN A 222 36.24 24.73 -52.48
C GLN A 222 37.31 25.82 -52.47
N THR A 223 37.50 26.50 -51.33
CA THR A 223 38.49 27.57 -51.19
C THR A 223 39.91 27.01 -51.28
N LEU A 224 40.19 25.87 -50.65
CA LEU A 224 41.50 25.21 -50.69
C LEU A 224 41.81 24.69 -52.10
N ALA A 225 40.83 24.09 -52.79
CA ALA A 225 40.97 23.71 -54.19
C ALA A 225 41.20 24.92 -55.10
N ALA A 226 40.46 26.02 -54.89
CA ALA A 226 40.65 27.26 -55.62
C ALA A 226 42.02 27.90 -55.35
N ALA A 227 42.46 27.93 -54.10
CA ALA A 227 43.76 28.46 -53.68
C ALA A 227 44.91 27.63 -54.26
N ASN A 228 44.83 26.30 -54.24
CA ASN A 228 45.83 25.42 -54.86
C ASN A 228 45.89 25.62 -56.38
N ARG A 229 44.73 25.74 -57.04
CA ARG A 229 44.66 26.05 -58.48
C ARG A 229 45.30 27.39 -58.81
N VAL A 230 44.98 28.43 -58.04
CA VAL A 230 45.54 29.78 -58.25
C VAL A 230 47.02 29.85 -57.87
N GLY A 231 47.45 29.16 -56.81
CA GLY A 231 48.85 29.15 -56.37
C GLY A 231 49.79 28.52 -57.40
N MET A 232 49.47 27.30 -57.86
CA MET A 232 50.34 26.59 -58.80
C MET A 232 50.16 27.06 -60.24
N ALA A 233 48.95 27.02 -60.79
CA ALA A 233 48.73 27.41 -62.19
C ALA A 233 48.78 28.94 -62.38
N GLY A 234 48.34 29.72 -61.40
CA GLY A 234 48.36 31.18 -61.49
C GLY A 234 49.77 31.75 -61.61
N SER A 235 50.78 31.15 -60.96
CA SER A 235 52.19 31.57 -61.11
C SER A 235 52.69 31.45 -62.56
N PHE A 236 52.35 30.36 -63.25
CA PHE A 236 52.67 30.16 -64.67
C PHE A 236 51.88 31.11 -65.58
N HIS A 237 50.61 31.38 -65.25
CA HIS A 237 49.78 32.34 -65.97
C HIS A 237 50.35 33.76 -65.89
N SER A 238 50.66 34.23 -64.69
CA SER A 238 51.27 35.55 -64.46
C SER A 238 52.61 35.67 -65.17
N ARG A 239 53.44 34.64 -65.13
CA ARG A 239 54.73 34.69 -65.85
C ARG A 239 54.56 34.72 -67.37
N LYS A 240 53.59 33.97 -67.91
CA LYS A 240 53.22 34.00 -69.34
C LYS A 240 52.74 35.40 -69.76
N THR A 241 51.93 36.07 -68.94
CA THR A 241 51.39 37.40 -69.25
C THR A 241 52.47 38.49 -69.14
N GLU A 242 53.36 38.43 -68.16
CA GLU A 242 54.55 39.29 -68.08
C GLU A 242 55.45 39.15 -69.32
N LEU A 243 55.73 37.91 -69.74
CA LEU A 243 56.54 37.64 -70.93
C LEU A 243 55.85 38.11 -72.22
N ARG A 244 54.51 38.13 -72.27
CA ARG A 244 53.78 38.72 -73.40
C ARG A 244 54.06 40.21 -73.54
N ALA A 245 54.09 40.95 -72.43
CA ALA A 245 54.45 42.37 -72.47
C ALA A 245 55.89 42.56 -72.98
N SER A 246 56.84 41.77 -72.46
CA SER A 246 58.23 41.79 -72.95
C SER A 246 58.35 41.45 -74.44
N LEU A 247 57.60 40.44 -74.92
CA LEU A 247 57.57 40.06 -76.33
C LEU A 247 57.04 41.21 -77.22
N LEU A 248 55.98 41.89 -76.77
CA LEU A 248 55.43 43.04 -77.49
C LEU A 248 56.44 44.19 -77.55
N THR A 249 57.17 44.46 -76.46
CA THR A 249 58.23 45.49 -76.44
C THR A 249 59.35 45.16 -77.43
N TRP A 250 59.86 43.93 -77.45
CA TRP A 250 60.91 43.53 -78.40
C TRP A 250 60.40 43.47 -79.85
N GLY A 251 59.15 43.03 -80.06
CA GLY A 251 58.51 43.04 -81.38
C GLY A 251 58.32 44.45 -81.91
N ALA A 252 57.85 45.37 -81.08
CA ALA A 252 57.75 46.79 -81.44
C ALA A 252 59.12 47.40 -81.73
N CYS A 253 60.13 47.11 -80.90
CA CYS A 253 61.51 47.55 -81.13
C CYS A 253 62.06 47.05 -82.46
N PHE A 254 61.80 45.79 -82.83
CA PHE A 254 62.17 45.23 -84.12
C PHE A 254 61.50 45.96 -85.28
N VAL A 255 60.18 46.15 -85.24
CA VAL A 255 59.42 46.86 -86.28
C VAL A 255 59.92 48.30 -86.45
N VAL A 256 60.13 49.02 -85.34
CA VAL A 256 60.67 50.39 -85.36
C VAL A 256 62.07 50.42 -85.96
N THR A 257 62.94 49.47 -85.62
CA THR A 257 64.30 49.40 -86.17
C THR A 257 64.29 49.11 -87.67
N VAL A 258 63.41 48.20 -88.14
CA VAL A 258 63.24 47.92 -89.57
C VAL A 258 62.74 49.17 -90.31
N LEU A 259 61.75 49.87 -89.78
CA LEU A 259 61.26 51.13 -90.36
C LEU A 259 62.35 52.22 -90.36
N ALA A 260 63.19 52.29 -89.33
CA ALA A 260 64.32 53.20 -89.28
C ALA A 260 65.37 52.88 -90.37
N ILE A 261 65.68 51.59 -90.59
CA ILE A 261 66.58 51.16 -91.68
C ILE A 261 65.99 51.59 -93.03
N PHE A 262 64.70 51.36 -93.27
CA PHE A 262 64.03 51.80 -94.49
C PHE A 262 64.04 53.33 -94.65
N GLY A 263 63.75 54.09 -93.59
CA GLY A 263 63.75 55.55 -93.62
C GLY A 263 65.13 56.14 -93.88
N VAL A 264 66.18 55.62 -93.22
CA VAL A 264 67.57 56.01 -93.45
C VAL A 264 68.01 55.66 -94.88
N SER A 265 67.64 54.48 -95.37
CA SER A 265 67.94 54.06 -96.75
C SER A 265 67.25 54.97 -97.77
N PHE A 266 65.98 55.33 -97.55
CA PHE A 266 65.24 56.25 -98.41
C PHE A 266 65.84 57.66 -98.41
N TYR A 267 66.18 58.19 -97.22
CA TYR A 267 66.83 59.51 -97.09
C TYR A 267 68.17 59.56 -97.84
N PHE A 268 68.99 58.51 -97.72
CA PHE A 268 70.26 58.43 -98.43
C PHE A 268 70.11 58.20 -99.93
N LEU A 269 69.03 57.58 -100.41
CA LEU A 269 68.81 57.28 -101.83
C LEU A 269 68.09 58.43 -102.57
N TYR A 270 67.26 59.21 -101.88
CA TYR A 270 66.53 60.37 -102.42
C TYR A 270 67.40 61.36 -103.24
N PRO A 271 68.59 61.81 -102.79
CA PRO A 271 69.42 62.72 -103.57
C PRO A 271 69.98 62.06 -104.85
N TYR A 272 70.26 60.76 -104.85
CA TYR A 272 70.78 60.05 -106.03
C TYR A 272 69.73 59.90 -107.14
N ILE A 273 68.47 59.68 -106.76
CA ILE A 273 67.36 59.59 -107.71
C ILE A 273 67.03 60.97 -108.31
N THR A 274 67.16 62.04 -107.53
CA THR A 274 66.70 63.39 -107.93
C THR A 274 67.77 64.24 -108.63
N THR A 275 69.05 64.11 -108.26
CA THR A 275 70.13 64.96 -108.81
C THR A 275 71.04 64.26 -109.82
N GLY A 276 70.93 62.93 -109.98
CA GLY A 276 71.60 62.17 -111.05
C GLY A 276 73.14 62.15 -111.01
N VAL A 277 73.78 62.69 -109.97
CA VAL A 277 75.24 62.69 -109.81
C VAL A 277 75.66 61.38 -109.13
N GLY A 278 75.95 60.38 -109.95
CA GLY A 278 76.34 59.04 -109.53
C GLY A 278 77.85 58.82 -109.54
N ALA A 279 78.48 58.95 -108.38
CA ALA A 279 79.60 58.11 -107.98
C ALA A 279 79.58 58.02 -106.45
N LEU A 280 79.34 56.82 -105.91
CA LEU A 280 79.62 56.57 -104.49
C LEU A 280 81.14 56.58 -104.34
N GLY A 281 81.70 57.64 -103.79
CA GLY A 281 83.09 57.59 -103.34
C GLY A 281 83.22 56.44 -102.34
N THR A 282 84.29 55.65 -102.46
CA THR A 282 84.65 54.63 -101.46
C THR A 282 84.52 55.12 -99.99
N PRO A 283 84.89 56.37 -99.63
CA PRO A 283 84.68 56.86 -98.26
C PRO A 283 83.20 57.11 -97.89
N GLU A 284 82.35 57.52 -98.84
CA GLU A 284 80.93 57.80 -98.60
C GLU A 284 80.14 56.51 -98.36
N PHE A 285 80.51 55.42 -99.05
CA PHE A 285 79.96 54.10 -98.82
C PHE A 285 80.32 53.57 -97.43
N LEU A 286 81.58 53.72 -97.00
CA LEU A 286 82.04 53.32 -95.67
C LEU A 286 81.33 54.09 -94.56
N PHE A 287 81.10 55.39 -94.73
CA PHE A 287 80.35 56.19 -93.75
C PHE A 287 78.88 55.75 -93.66
N LYS A 288 78.22 55.50 -94.80
CA LYS A 288 76.83 54.99 -94.81
C LYS A 288 76.73 53.60 -94.18
N LEU A 289 77.69 52.72 -94.44
CA LEU A 289 77.76 51.40 -93.81
C LEU A 289 77.96 51.52 -92.30
N ALA A 290 78.81 52.43 -91.83
CA ALA A 290 79.02 52.68 -90.41
C ALA A 290 77.76 53.21 -89.69
N VAL A 291 76.91 53.99 -90.38
CA VAL A 291 75.62 54.48 -89.84
C VAL A 291 74.56 53.36 -89.81
N VAL A 292 74.53 52.50 -90.82
CA VAL A 292 73.55 51.40 -90.91
C VAL A 292 73.94 50.19 -90.05
N ALA A 293 75.23 49.96 -89.80
CA ALA A 293 75.72 48.80 -89.06
C ALA A 293 75.13 48.67 -87.63
N PRO A 294 75.04 49.72 -86.80
CA PRO A 294 74.36 49.66 -85.51
C PRO A 294 72.86 49.33 -85.61
N LEU A 295 72.17 49.82 -86.65
CA LEU A 295 70.75 49.54 -86.88
C LEU A 295 70.53 48.08 -87.28
N VAL A 296 71.38 47.53 -88.14
CA VAL A 296 71.34 46.11 -88.52
C VAL A 296 71.63 45.22 -87.31
N TRP A 297 72.60 45.60 -86.48
CA TRP A 297 72.88 44.90 -85.23
C TRP A 297 71.69 44.93 -84.28
N LEU A 298 71.06 46.11 -84.11
CA LEU A 298 69.86 46.26 -83.27
C LEU A 298 68.68 45.43 -83.80
N ALA A 299 68.43 45.43 -85.12
CA ALA A 299 67.37 44.64 -85.73
C ALA A 299 67.59 43.13 -85.52
N TRP A 300 68.83 42.67 -85.71
CA TRP A 300 69.20 41.28 -85.46
C TRP A 300 69.04 40.91 -83.97
N MET A 301 69.52 41.76 -83.07
CA MET A 301 69.40 41.53 -81.63
C MET A 301 67.93 41.49 -81.18
N SER A 302 67.10 42.44 -81.63
CA SER A 302 65.66 42.45 -81.34
C SER A 302 64.93 41.23 -81.91
N ALA A 303 65.26 40.80 -83.13
CA ALA A 303 64.67 39.59 -83.73
C ALA A 303 65.03 38.33 -82.92
N ARG A 304 66.30 38.22 -82.50
CA ARG A 304 66.79 37.11 -81.70
C ARG A 304 66.11 37.08 -80.32
N GLN A 305 66.01 38.25 -79.68
CA GLN A 305 65.38 38.39 -78.37
C GLN A 305 63.87 38.17 -78.40
N PHE A 306 63.19 38.58 -79.47
CA PHE A 306 61.80 38.21 -79.73
C PHE A 306 61.64 36.69 -79.84
N GLY A 307 62.50 36.01 -80.61
CA GLY A 307 62.50 34.55 -80.71
C GLY A 307 62.70 33.86 -79.36
N TYR A 308 63.63 34.34 -78.54
CA TYR A 308 63.88 33.79 -77.21
C TYR A 308 62.71 33.98 -76.24
N VAL A 309 62.19 35.21 -76.11
CA VAL A 309 61.06 35.50 -75.23
C VAL A 309 59.82 34.72 -75.68
N SER A 310 59.62 34.52 -76.99
CA SER A 310 58.50 33.74 -77.53
C SER A 310 58.59 32.26 -77.10
N LYS A 311 59.77 31.64 -77.20
CA LYS A 311 59.99 30.25 -76.77
C LYS A 311 59.76 30.06 -75.28
N ILE A 312 60.27 30.98 -74.45
CA ILE A 312 60.09 30.92 -72.99
C ILE A 312 58.61 31.08 -72.64
N ARG A 313 57.91 32.02 -73.28
CA ARG A 313 56.47 32.21 -73.08
C ARG A 313 55.67 30.96 -73.45
N GLU A 314 56.04 30.26 -74.53
CA GLU A 314 55.37 29.03 -74.94
C GLU A 314 55.59 27.90 -73.92
N ASP A 315 56.79 27.77 -73.35
CA ASP A 315 57.06 26.81 -72.26
C ASP A 315 56.20 27.11 -71.02
N TYR A 316 56.09 28.37 -70.60
CA TYR A 316 55.18 28.77 -69.50
C TYR A 316 53.70 28.57 -69.85
N ALA A 317 53.31 28.75 -71.11
CA ALA A 317 51.96 28.48 -71.57
C ALA A 317 51.62 26.99 -71.52
N PHE A 318 52.56 26.14 -71.91
CA PHE A 318 52.44 24.69 -71.78
C PHE A 318 52.36 24.27 -70.31
N LYS A 319 53.25 24.78 -69.44
CA LYS A 319 53.20 24.51 -67.98
C LYS A 319 51.87 24.91 -67.34
N TYR A 320 51.33 26.07 -67.73
CA TYR A 320 50.01 26.52 -67.30
C TYR A 320 48.89 25.56 -67.74
N ALA A 321 48.88 25.17 -69.02
CA ALA A 321 47.87 24.25 -69.55
C ALA A 321 47.95 22.87 -68.88
N THR A 322 49.15 22.33 -68.68
CA THR A 322 49.39 21.06 -67.98
C THR A 322 48.94 21.13 -66.52
N ALA A 323 49.19 22.24 -65.82
CA ALA A 323 48.73 22.43 -64.44
C ALA A 323 47.20 22.47 -64.32
N MET A 324 46.52 23.15 -65.26
CA MET A 324 45.06 23.19 -65.29
C MET A 324 44.46 21.84 -65.68
N ALA A 325 45.08 21.13 -66.62
CA ALA A 325 44.66 19.78 -67.01
C ALA A 325 44.86 18.77 -65.85
N PHE A 326 45.96 18.89 -65.10
CA PHE A 326 46.22 18.07 -63.92
C PHE A 326 45.11 18.21 -62.87
N GLU A 327 44.64 19.42 -62.55
CA GLU A 327 43.51 19.58 -61.62
C GLU A 327 42.22 18.93 -62.13
N GLY A 328 41.96 19.01 -63.45
CA GLY A 328 40.83 18.32 -64.08
C GLY A 328 40.93 16.80 -63.97
N TYR A 329 42.10 16.24 -64.28
CA TYR A 329 42.34 14.80 -64.21
C TYR A 329 42.47 14.28 -62.78
N ARG A 330 42.99 15.07 -61.83
CA ARG A 330 43.11 14.70 -60.42
C ARG A 330 41.76 14.31 -59.84
N LYS A 331 40.71 15.07 -60.17
CA LYS A 331 39.35 14.80 -59.71
C LYS A 331 38.80 13.49 -60.26
N HIS A 332 39.10 13.15 -61.51
CA HIS A 332 38.66 11.90 -62.13
C HIS A 332 39.53 10.69 -61.78
N ALA A 333 40.83 10.88 -61.60
CA ALA A 333 41.78 9.82 -61.28
C ALA A 333 41.65 9.35 -59.82
N HIS A 334 41.34 10.28 -58.90
CA HIS A 334 41.04 9.95 -57.50
C HIS A 334 39.89 8.93 -57.38
N ASP A 335 38.90 9.00 -58.26
CA ASP A 335 37.73 8.11 -58.22
C ASP A 335 37.98 6.74 -58.89
N ILE A 336 39.10 6.58 -59.62
CA ILE A 336 39.40 5.38 -60.43
C ILE A 336 40.48 4.51 -59.77
N ASP A 337 41.68 5.08 -59.53
CA ASP A 337 42.84 4.33 -59.02
C ASP A 337 43.92 5.27 -58.43
N GLU A 338 44.42 4.93 -57.25
CA GLU A 338 45.45 5.70 -56.54
C GLU A 338 46.83 5.58 -57.22
N ASP A 339 47.13 4.44 -57.86
CA ASP A 339 48.40 4.26 -58.57
C ASP A 339 48.45 5.09 -59.86
N LEU A 340 47.30 5.26 -60.53
CA LEU A 340 47.15 6.18 -61.65
C LEU A 340 47.38 7.64 -61.21
N LEU A 341 46.83 8.03 -60.05
CA LEU A 341 47.03 9.36 -59.48
C LEU A 341 48.50 9.64 -59.17
N ARG A 342 49.23 8.66 -58.62
CA ARG A 342 50.67 8.78 -58.33
C ARG A 342 51.50 8.90 -59.61
N SER A 343 51.18 8.11 -60.63
CA SER A 343 51.85 8.19 -61.93
C SER A 343 51.62 9.55 -62.61
N LEU A 344 50.37 10.02 -62.61
CA LEU A 344 49.98 11.33 -63.13
C LEU A 344 50.70 12.48 -62.39
N LEU A 345 50.78 12.40 -61.06
CA LEU A 345 51.48 13.39 -60.23
C LEU A 345 52.98 13.42 -60.55
N ASN A 346 53.64 12.26 -60.58
CA ASN A 346 55.07 12.18 -60.89
C ASN A 346 55.39 12.72 -62.29
N GLN A 347 54.62 12.32 -63.31
CA GLN A 347 54.84 12.77 -64.69
C GLN A 347 54.58 14.27 -64.86
N SER A 348 53.56 14.80 -64.17
CA SER A 348 53.25 16.24 -64.15
C SER A 348 54.35 17.04 -63.45
N LEU A 349 54.83 16.57 -62.30
CA LEU A 349 55.93 17.20 -61.56
C LEU A 349 57.23 17.21 -62.36
N GLU A 350 57.61 16.10 -62.98
CA GLU A 350 58.79 16.01 -63.85
C GLU A 350 58.71 17.03 -64.99
N THR A 351 57.55 17.12 -65.64
CA THR A 351 57.33 18.06 -66.74
C THR A 351 57.41 19.52 -66.30
N MET A 352 56.86 19.87 -65.12
CA MET A 352 56.88 21.23 -64.58
C MET A 352 58.27 21.64 -64.04
N ALA A 353 59.02 20.69 -63.49
CA ALA A 353 60.35 20.88 -62.91
C ALA A 353 61.45 21.14 -63.95
N LEU A 354 61.20 20.88 -65.24
CA LEU A 354 62.18 21.15 -66.30
C LEU A 354 62.52 22.66 -66.35
N ASN A 355 63.81 22.96 -66.19
CA ASN A 355 64.31 24.34 -66.20
C ASN A 355 64.11 24.97 -67.60
N PRO A 356 63.54 26.20 -67.71
CA PRO A 356 63.39 26.90 -68.99
C PRO A 356 64.73 27.28 -69.66
N ILE A 357 65.85 27.28 -68.90
CA ILE A 357 67.20 27.55 -69.42
C ILE A 357 67.63 26.51 -70.48
N ARG A 358 67.00 25.33 -70.52
CA ARG A 358 67.25 24.34 -71.59
C ARG A 358 66.98 24.87 -73.00
N LEU A 359 66.09 25.86 -73.13
CA LEU A 359 65.77 26.50 -74.41
C LEU A 359 66.89 27.42 -74.91
N TYR A 360 67.89 27.71 -74.06
CA TYR A 360 69.05 28.55 -74.38
C TYR A 360 70.22 27.71 -74.91
N SER A 361 70.39 26.47 -74.46
CA SER A 361 71.57 25.64 -74.74
C SER A 361 71.62 24.99 -76.12
N GLU A 362 70.56 25.07 -76.92
CA GLU A 362 70.37 24.13 -78.03
C GLU A 362 70.95 24.52 -79.39
N LYS A 363 71.53 25.73 -79.60
CA LYS A 363 72.43 26.03 -80.75
C LYS A 363 72.92 27.48 -80.74
N GLN A 364 74.24 27.62 -80.60
CA GLN A 364 75.10 28.71 -81.07
C GLN A 364 74.80 30.14 -80.57
N ASP A 365 75.44 30.49 -79.45
CA ASP A 365 75.62 31.86 -78.98
C ASP A 365 76.57 32.64 -79.91
N HIS A 366 76.12 32.96 -81.13
CA HIS A 366 76.87 33.88 -81.97
C HIS A 366 76.85 35.28 -81.36
N ALA A 367 78.01 35.89 -81.16
CA ALA A 367 78.14 37.21 -80.55
C ALA A 367 77.75 38.37 -81.49
N SER A 368 77.66 38.15 -82.80
CA SER A 368 77.36 39.21 -83.77
C SER A 368 76.66 38.70 -85.05
N PRO A 369 75.93 39.58 -85.77
CA PRO A 369 75.28 39.25 -87.04
C PRO A 369 76.28 38.77 -88.11
N LEU A 370 77.48 39.34 -88.15
CA LEU A 370 78.53 38.96 -89.10
C LEU A 370 79.10 37.58 -88.79
N HIS A 371 79.18 37.21 -87.51
CA HIS A 371 79.64 35.89 -87.10
C HIS A 371 78.64 34.79 -87.51
N GLU A 372 77.33 35.03 -87.38
CA GLU A 372 76.29 34.11 -87.84
C GLU A 372 76.27 33.95 -89.36
N LEU A 373 76.42 35.06 -90.10
CA LEU A 373 76.51 35.03 -91.57
C LEU A 373 77.79 34.30 -92.02
N GLY A 374 78.94 34.60 -91.42
CA GLY A 374 80.22 33.98 -91.73
C GLY A 374 80.18 32.46 -91.51
N GLU A 375 79.61 32.00 -90.39
CA GLU A 375 79.49 30.57 -90.12
C GLU A 375 78.50 29.88 -91.07
N LYS A 376 77.34 30.49 -91.35
CA LYS A 376 76.36 29.94 -92.30
C LYS A 376 76.90 29.90 -93.73
N VAL A 377 77.73 30.87 -94.13
CA VAL A 377 78.40 30.90 -95.44
C VAL A 377 79.52 29.87 -95.49
N MET A 378 80.37 29.80 -94.45
CA MET A 378 81.47 28.82 -94.37
C MET A 378 80.96 27.37 -94.39
N LYS A 379 79.84 27.09 -93.70
CA LYS A 379 79.16 25.78 -93.77
C LYS A 379 78.51 25.47 -95.13
N LYS A 380 78.37 26.46 -96.02
CA LYS A 380 77.73 26.31 -97.34
C LYS A 380 78.71 26.33 -98.53
N VAL A 381 80.01 26.60 -98.32
CA VAL A 381 81.01 26.52 -99.40
C VAL A 381 81.47 25.05 -99.50
N PRO A 382 81.25 24.35 -100.63
CA PRO A 382 81.80 23.01 -100.83
C PRO A 382 83.31 23.08 -101.07
N ASP A 383 84.07 22.20 -100.43
CA ASP A 383 85.53 22.09 -100.55
C ASP A 383 85.96 21.93 -102.01
N VAL A 384 86.59 22.96 -102.59
CA VAL A 384 87.30 22.84 -103.86
C VAL A 384 88.66 22.22 -103.57
N ASN A 385 88.78 20.94 -103.92
CA ASN A 385 89.93 20.08 -103.72
C ASN A 385 91.11 20.50 -104.63
N LEU A 386 92.12 21.18 -104.07
CA LEU A 386 93.42 21.36 -104.72
C LEU A 386 94.39 20.29 -104.20
N GLY A 387 94.58 19.27 -105.03
CA GLY A 387 95.42 18.11 -104.73
C GLY A 387 96.87 18.47 -104.44
N ARG A 388 97.41 17.92 -103.35
CA ARG A 388 98.84 17.72 -103.15
C ARG A 388 99.07 16.25 -102.81
N LYS A 389 99.73 15.54 -103.73
CA LYS A 389 100.13 14.14 -103.61
C LYS A 389 100.98 13.92 -102.36
N SER A 390 100.56 12.96 -101.54
CA SER A 390 101.35 12.34 -100.48
C SER A 390 102.44 11.46 -101.10
N THR A 391 103.67 11.57 -100.59
CA THR A 391 104.74 10.61 -100.82
C THR A 391 105.16 10.00 -99.49
N ALA A 392 105.16 8.66 -99.49
CA ALA A 392 106.00 7.75 -98.71
C ALA A 392 105.63 7.48 -97.24
N GLU A 393 104.91 6.38 -97.05
CA GLU A 393 105.13 5.35 -96.01
C GLU A 393 106.36 4.47 -96.38
N PRO A 394 106.83 3.48 -95.57
CA PRO A 394 106.50 3.11 -94.17
C PRO A 394 107.73 2.67 -93.31
N SER A 395 107.43 2.08 -92.13
CA SER A 395 108.24 1.30 -91.16
C SER A 395 109.14 2.14 -90.24
N GLU A 396 109.01 2.15 -88.91
CA GLU A 396 108.65 1.13 -87.90
C GLU A 396 107.96 1.77 -86.68
#